data_AF-A0A1Y4K7J8-F1
#
_entry.id   AF-A0A1Y4K7J8-F1
#
_cell.length_a   1.000
_cell.length_b   1.000
_cell.length_c   1.000
_cell.angle_alpha   90.00
_cell.angle_beta   90.00
_cell.angle_gamma   90.00
#
_symmetry.space_group_name_H-M   'P 1'
#
loop_
_entity.id
_entity.type
_entity.pdbx_description
1 polymer ?
#
loop_
_entity_poly.entity_id
_entity_poly.type
_entity_poly.pdbx_seq_one_letter_code
_entity_poly.pdbx_strand_id
1 'polypeptide(L)'
;MKKTNTIIAAVLAVISVVLLVVWYALGLNHVDEPLDLVLSVVWWVVIVGGAILLVRLERVRRARVRTVYVADGRIYNSEAGTVTLPAGADVTGAVSAVLGALTYDFANVGEGSDASKRGGYKYVVRSLEYGDGAWEGEVAVVATGNVVPFSSRDELARIIG
;
A
#
# COMPACT_ATOMS: atom_id res chain seq x y z
N MET A 1 13.60 3.95 7.71
CA MET A 1 12.67 4.69 6.83
C MET A 1 12.97 4.29 5.39
N LYS A 2 11.99 3.83 4.61
CA LYS A 2 12.23 3.33 3.25
C LYS A 2 12.42 4.46 2.24
N LYS A 3 13.14 4.17 1.16
CA LYS A 3 13.62 5.11 0.12
C LYS A 3 12.55 6.09 -0.41
N THR A 4 11.28 5.69 -0.46
CA THR A 4 10.20 6.57 -0.90
C THR A 4 9.66 7.51 0.17
N ASN A 5 9.70 7.13 1.45
CA ASN A 5 9.49 8.10 2.53
C ASN A 5 10.57 9.19 2.47
N THR A 6 11.77 8.83 2.03
CA THR A 6 12.86 9.76 1.72
C THR A 6 12.58 10.62 0.49
N ILE A 7 12.02 10.08 -0.60
CA ILE A 7 11.64 10.87 -1.79
C ILE A 7 10.57 11.89 -1.44
N ILE A 8 9.55 11.46 -0.70
CA ILE A 8 8.47 12.31 -0.22
C ILE A 8 9.01 13.42 0.70
N ALA A 9 9.86 13.06 1.67
CA ALA A 9 10.50 14.03 2.55
C ALA A 9 11.39 15.00 1.76
N ALA A 10 12.08 14.52 0.71
CA ALA A 10 12.87 15.35 -0.18
C ALA A 10 12.01 16.33 -0.98
N VAL A 11 10.85 15.90 -1.50
CA VAL A 11 9.90 16.78 -2.19
C VAL A 11 9.35 17.85 -1.22
N LEU A 12 8.96 17.45 -0.01
CA LEU A 12 8.53 18.40 1.04
C LEU A 12 9.64 19.38 1.44
N ALA A 13 10.88 18.92 1.55
CA ALA A 13 12.02 19.78 1.84
C ALA A 13 12.26 20.80 0.71
N VAL A 14 12.18 20.37 -0.55
CA VAL A 14 12.31 21.28 -1.71
C VAL A 14 11.18 22.32 -1.71
N ILE A 15 9.94 21.90 -1.49
CA ILE A 15 8.78 22.81 -1.40
C ILE A 15 8.97 23.80 -0.24
N SER A 16 9.46 23.33 0.90
CA SER A 16 9.76 24.16 2.07
C SER A 16 10.80 25.23 1.75
N VAL A 17 11.90 24.86 1.09
CA VAL A 17 12.94 25.81 0.66
C VAL A 17 12.39 26.86 -0.32
N VAL A 18 11.60 26.44 -1.32
CA VAL A 18 11.01 27.38 -2.29
C VAL A 18 10.08 28.37 -1.59
N LEU A 19 9.25 27.90 -0.67
CA LEU A 19 8.31 28.76 0.05
C LEU A 19 9.02 29.69 1.03
N LEU A 20 10.12 29.25 1.65
CA LEU A 20 10.98 30.12 2.47
C LEU A 20 11.62 31.24 1.64
N VAL A 21 12.06 30.92 0.41
CA VAL A 21 12.61 31.91 -0.53
C VAL A 21 11.53 32.92 -0.93
N VAL A 22 10.31 32.48 -1.23
CA VAL A 22 9.19 33.35 -1.56
C VAL A 22 8.82 34.23 -0.36
N TRP A 23 8.78 33.67 0.85
CA TRP A 23 8.50 34.39 2.09
C TRP A 23 9.50 35.52 2.34
N TYR A 24 10.80 35.24 2.19
CA TYR A 24 11.86 36.25 2.33
C TYR A 24 11.81 37.31 1.23
N ALA A 25 11.60 36.90 -0.03
CA ALA A 25 11.53 37.82 -1.17
C ALA A 25 10.34 38.80 -1.09
N LEU A 26 9.24 38.39 -0.45
CA LEU A 26 8.06 39.23 -0.24
C LEU A 26 8.18 40.17 0.96
N GLY A 27 9.29 40.12 1.73
CA GLY A 27 9.51 40.99 2.89
C GLY A 27 8.66 40.64 4.11
N LEU A 28 8.02 39.46 4.12
CA LEU A 28 7.09 39.01 5.16
C LEU A 28 7.77 38.57 6.46
N ASN A 29 9.06 38.86 6.64
CA ASN A 29 9.85 38.55 7.82
C ASN A 29 9.80 39.69 8.86
N HIS A 30 8.65 40.33 9.04
CA HIS A 30 8.45 41.40 10.02
C HIS A 30 7.50 40.91 11.11
N VAL A 31 8.03 40.80 12.33
CA VAL A 31 7.41 40.10 13.47
C VAL A 31 6.18 40.84 14.03
N ASP A 32 5.96 42.10 13.63
CA ASP A 32 4.91 42.97 14.18
C ASP A 32 3.66 43.09 13.28
N GLU A 33 3.59 42.36 12.16
CA GLU A 33 2.43 42.40 11.27
C GLU A 33 1.48 41.22 11.50
N PRO A 34 0.15 41.43 11.62
CA PRO A 34 -0.83 40.35 11.80
C PRO A 34 -0.85 39.36 10.63
N LEU A 35 -0.29 39.73 9.48
CA LEU A 35 -0.12 38.88 8.31
C LEU A 35 0.85 37.72 8.58
N ASP A 36 1.86 37.88 9.44
CA ASP A 36 2.81 36.82 9.79
C ASP A 36 2.12 35.66 10.54
N LEU A 37 1.20 35.98 11.46
CA LEU A 37 0.38 34.98 12.14
C LEU A 37 -0.52 34.21 11.16
N VAL A 38 -1.18 34.93 10.24
CA VAL A 38 -2.03 34.31 9.19
C VAL A 38 -1.20 33.36 8.34
N LEU A 39 0.00 33.77 7.94
CA LEU A 39 0.88 32.95 7.12
C LEU A 39 1.38 31.71 7.87
N SER A 40 1.72 31.84 9.15
CA SER A 40 2.09 30.71 10.01
C SER A 40 0.95 29.69 10.14
N VAL A 41 -0.29 30.14 10.32
CA VAL A 41 -1.47 29.25 10.34
C VAL A 41 -1.65 28.54 8.99
N VAL A 42 -1.55 29.25 7.88
CA VAL A 42 -1.61 28.67 6.53
C VAL A 42 -0.50 27.63 6.34
N TRP A 43 0.70 27.91 6.85
CA TRP A 43 1.83 26.99 6.80
C TRP A 43 1.56 25.67 7.53
N TRP A 44 1.02 25.75 8.74
CA TRP A 44 0.62 24.55 9.49
C TRP A 44 -0.46 23.75 8.76
N VAL A 45 -1.41 24.42 8.10
CA VAL A 45 -2.42 23.75 7.27
C VAL A 45 -1.77 23.00 6.10
N VAL A 46 -0.76 23.58 5.44
CA VAL A 46 -0.01 22.92 4.36
C VAL A 46 0.75 21.70 4.89
N ILE A 47 1.43 21.80 6.04
CA ILE A 47 2.15 20.68 6.67
C ILE A 47 1.18 19.55 7.02
N VAL A 48 0.07 19.86 7.68
CA VAL A 48 -0.95 18.88 8.08
C VAL A 48 -1.58 18.23 6.86
N GLY A 49 -1.94 19.01 5.84
CA GLY A 49 -2.47 18.51 4.58
C GLY A 49 -1.49 17.58 3.86
N GLY A 50 -0.21 17.96 3.82
CA GLY A 50 0.87 17.12 3.31
C GLY A 50 0.95 15.80 4.07
N ALA A 51 1.04 15.82 5.40
CA ALA A 51 1.11 14.63 6.23
C ALA A 51 -0.08 13.67 5.98
N ILE A 52 -1.30 14.20 5.91
CA ILE A 52 -2.51 13.41 5.61
C ILE A 52 -2.40 12.73 4.25
N LEU A 53 -1.99 13.47 3.20
CA LEU A 53 -1.82 12.93 1.86
C LEU A 53 -0.81 11.79 1.85
N LEU A 54 0.31 11.94 2.55
CA LEU A 54 1.35 10.91 2.64
C LEU A 54 0.88 9.64 3.31
N VAL A 55 0.19 9.78 4.45
CA VAL A 55 -0.41 8.65 5.15
C VAL A 55 -1.40 7.93 4.24
N ARG A 56 -2.22 8.68 3.48
CA ARG A 56 -3.18 8.10 2.54
C ARG A 56 -2.51 7.34 1.40
N LEU A 57 -1.49 7.93 0.78
CA LEU A 57 -0.71 7.29 -0.29
C LEU A 57 -0.03 6.00 0.20
N GLU A 58 0.56 6.03 1.40
CA GLU A 58 1.22 4.85 1.97
C GLU A 58 0.20 3.74 2.29
N ARG A 59 -1.00 4.07 2.79
CA ARG A 59 -2.06 3.08 3.01
C ARG A 59 -2.50 2.41 1.71
N VAL A 60 -2.77 3.19 0.66
CA VAL A 60 -3.17 2.65 -0.66
C VAL A 60 -2.09 1.75 -1.24
N ARG A 61 -0.82 2.18 -1.15
CA ARG A 61 0.32 1.40 -1.61
C ARG A 61 0.42 0.06 -0.88
N ARG A 62 0.36 0.05 0.46
CA ARG A 62 0.43 -1.20 1.24
C ARG A 62 -0.75 -2.13 0.97
N ALA A 63 -1.95 -1.59 0.73
CA ALA A 63 -3.10 -2.39 0.33
C ALA A 63 -2.86 -3.08 -1.04
N ARG A 64 -2.29 -2.37 -2.02
CA ARG A 64 -1.92 -2.97 -3.31
C ARG A 64 -0.87 -4.07 -3.15
N VAL A 65 0.17 -3.84 -2.36
CA VAL A 65 1.25 -4.83 -2.15
C VAL A 65 0.75 -6.08 -1.40
N ARG A 66 -0.27 -5.95 -0.54
CA ARG A 66 -0.90 -7.10 0.14
C ARG A 66 -1.94 -7.85 -0.71
N THR A 67 -2.08 -7.49 -1.98
CA THR A 67 -2.97 -8.23 -2.88
C THR A 67 -2.29 -9.51 -3.34
N VAL A 68 -2.97 -10.64 -3.20
CA VAL A 68 -2.49 -11.95 -3.62
C VAL A 68 -3.50 -12.57 -4.59
N TYR A 69 -3.01 -12.98 -5.75
CA TYR A 69 -3.80 -13.63 -6.78
C TYR A 69 -3.64 -15.14 -6.64
N VAL A 70 -4.76 -15.86 -6.61
CA VAL A 70 -4.80 -17.30 -6.30
C VAL A 70 -5.33 -18.06 -7.52
N ALA A 71 -4.56 -19.04 -7.97
CA ALA A 71 -4.91 -19.96 -9.05
C ALA A 71 -4.70 -21.41 -8.58
N ASP A 72 -5.11 -22.38 -9.40
CA ASP A 72 -4.90 -23.79 -9.09
C ASP A 72 -3.41 -24.12 -9.08
N GLY A 73 -2.90 -24.51 -7.91
CA GLY A 73 -1.50 -24.90 -7.71
C GLY A 73 -0.49 -23.75 -7.73
N ARG A 74 -0.92 -22.48 -7.69
CA ARG A 74 0.00 -21.33 -7.61
C ARG A 74 -0.66 -20.08 -7.03
N ILE A 75 0.15 -19.25 -6.38
CA ILE A 75 -0.22 -17.88 -5.98
C ILE A 75 0.75 -16.87 -6.59
N TYR A 76 0.29 -15.64 -6.76
CA TYR A 76 1.11 -14.53 -7.23
C TYR A 76 0.91 -13.30 -6.34
N ASN A 77 2.02 -12.67 -5.99
CA ASN A 77 2.05 -11.37 -5.34
C ASN A 77 3.06 -10.48 -6.05
N SER A 78 2.78 -9.18 -6.10
CA SER A 78 3.63 -8.23 -6.83
C SER A 78 5.03 -8.09 -6.25
N GLU A 79 5.27 -8.41 -4.98
CA GLU A 79 6.58 -8.33 -4.34
C GLU A 79 7.23 -9.72 -4.24
N ALA A 80 6.49 -10.75 -3.85
CA ALA A 80 7.04 -12.12 -3.71
C ALA A 80 7.17 -12.87 -5.05
N GLY A 81 6.51 -12.40 -6.11
CA GLY A 81 6.45 -13.10 -7.39
C GLY A 81 5.48 -14.28 -7.36
N THR A 82 5.68 -15.24 -8.28
CA THR A 82 4.86 -16.44 -8.39
C THR A 82 5.41 -17.55 -7.49
N VAL A 83 4.58 -18.10 -6.61
CA VAL A 83 4.89 -19.24 -5.75
C VAL A 83 4.03 -20.44 -6.18
N THR A 84 4.68 -21.57 -6.46
CA THR A 84 4.00 -22.82 -6.80
C THR A 84 3.55 -23.54 -5.52
N LEU A 85 2.33 -24.06 -5.50
CA LEU A 85 1.79 -24.84 -4.41
C LEU A 85 1.75 -26.33 -4.78
N PRO A 86 2.13 -27.24 -3.86
CA PRO A 86 1.89 -28.66 -4.04
C PRO A 86 0.39 -28.98 -4.01
N ALA A 87 0.00 -30.13 -4.58
CA ALA A 87 -1.39 -30.57 -4.57
C ALA A 87 -1.89 -30.77 -3.12
N GLY A 88 -3.07 -30.22 -2.81
CA GLY A 88 -3.66 -30.27 -1.47
C GLY A 88 -3.03 -29.34 -0.44
N ALA A 89 -2.19 -28.39 -0.86
CA ALA A 89 -1.61 -27.39 0.05
C ALA A 89 -2.68 -26.49 0.70
N ASP A 90 -2.42 -26.05 1.94
CA ASP A 90 -3.20 -24.99 2.59
C ASP A 90 -2.96 -23.66 1.85
N VAL A 91 -3.89 -23.32 0.95
CA VAL A 91 -3.84 -22.08 0.15
C VAL A 91 -3.85 -20.85 1.07
N THR A 92 -4.64 -20.87 2.13
CA THR A 92 -4.76 -19.75 3.07
C THR A 92 -3.47 -19.58 3.86
N GLY A 93 -2.86 -20.67 4.31
CA GLY A 93 -1.55 -20.69 4.93
C GLY A 93 -0.44 -20.17 4.01
N ALA A 94 -0.48 -20.54 2.73
CA ALA A 94 0.48 -20.03 1.74
C ALA A 94 0.33 -18.51 1.51
N VAL A 95 -0.91 -18.01 1.43
CA VAL A 95 -1.18 -16.56 1.36
C VAL A 95 -0.63 -15.86 2.60
N SER A 96 -0.88 -16.40 3.80
CA SER A 96 -0.35 -15.87 5.06
C SER A 96 1.18 -15.84 5.08
N ALA A 97 1.84 -16.91 4.63
CA ALA A 97 3.29 -16.97 4.55
C ALA A 97 3.87 -15.88 3.62
N VAL A 98 3.25 -15.67 2.46
CA VAL A 98 3.64 -14.59 1.53
C VAL A 98 3.45 -13.23 2.19
N LEU A 99 2.28 -12.98 2.79
CA LEU A 99 1.98 -11.70 3.45
C LEU A 99 2.93 -11.42 4.62
N GLY A 100 3.32 -12.45 5.38
CA GLY A 100 4.27 -12.34 6.49
C GLY A 100 5.71 -12.07 6.04
N ALA A 101 6.06 -12.45 4.82
CA ALA A 101 7.38 -12.21 4.24
C ALA A 101 7.48 -10.87 3.48
N LEU A 102 6.37 -10.14 3.32
CA LEU A 102 6.37 -8.86 2.59
C LEU A 102 7.26 -7.85 3.28
N THR A 103 8.27 -7.37 2.54
CA THR A 103 9.12 -6.29 3.01
C THR A 103 8.52 -4.94 2.64
N TYR A 104 7.48 -4.85 1.82
CA TYR A 104 6.93 -3.61 1.24
C TYR A 104 8.03 -2.77 0.61
N ASP A 105 8.78 -3.37 -0.32
CA ASP A 105 9.69 -2.64 -1.19
C ASP A 105 8.94 -2.00 -2.38
N PHE A 106 9.65 -1.29 -3.25
CA PHE A 106 9.14 -0.71 -4.51
C PHE A 106 9.42 -1.60 -5.71
N ALA A 107 10.31 -2.59 -5.56
CA ALA A 107 10.55 -3.59 -6.58
C ALA A 107 9.28 -4.44 -6.77
N ASN A 108 8.73 -4.41 -7.98
CA ASN A 108 7.66 -5.32 -8.36
C ASN A 108 8.27 -6.48 -9.14
N VAL A 109 8.08 -7.69 -8.62
CA VAL A 109 8.29 -8.91 -9.38
C VAL A 109 7.07 -9.08 -10.28
N GLY A 110 7.23 -8.72 -11.56
CA GLY A 110 6.21 -9.00 -12.55
C GLY A 110 5.90 -10.49 -12.61
N GLU A 111 4.66 -10.84 -12.94
CA GLU A 111 4.32 -12.22 -13.28
C GLU A 111 5.24 -12.65 -14.44
N GLY A 112 5.88 -13.83 -14.30
CA GLY A 112 6.88 -14.31 -15.25
C GLY A 112 6.46 -14.13 -16.71
N SER A 113 7.43 -14.00 -17.63
CA SER A 113 7.18 -13.78 -19.07
C SER A 113 6.42 -14.93 -19.74
N ASP A 114 6.31 -16.06 -19.07
CA ASP A 114 5.63 -17.26 -19.56
C ASP A 114 4.11 -17.06 -19.57
N ALA A 115 3.55 -16.82 -20.77
CA ALA A 115 2.12 -16.61 -20.98
C ALA A 115 1.26 -17.81 -20.54
N SER A 116 1.82 -19.02 -20.53
CA SER A 116 1.14 -20.23 -20.03
C SER A 116 0.90 -20.19 -18.51
N LYS A 117 1.67 -19.35 -17.80
CA LYS A 117 1.58 -19.10 -16.37
C LYS A 117 0.98 -17.73 -16.08
N ARG A 118 0.26 -17.12 -17.03
CA ARG A 118 -0.46 -15.86 -16.82
C ARG A 118 -1.95 -16.09 -16.78
N GLY A 119 -2.63 -15.53 -15.78
CA GLY A 119 -4.08 -15.67 -15.63
C GLY A 119 -4.52 -17.03 -15.06
N GLY A 120 -5.80 -17.38 -15.23
CA GLY A 120 -6.39 -18.56 -14.58
C GLY A 120 -6.62 -18.39 -13.07
N TYR A 121 -6.59 -17.15 -12.59
CA TYR A 121 -6.89 -16.83 -11.20
C TYR A 121 -8.35 -17.08 -10.91
N LYS A 122 -8.63 -17.78 -9.81
CA LYS A 122 -9.98 -17.96 -9.28
C LYS A 122 -10.35 -16.85 -8.30
N TYR A 123 -9.37 -16.41 -7.52
CA TYR A 123 -9.58 -15.44 -6.44
C TYR A 123 -8.50 -14.36 -6.45
N VAL A 124 -8.91 -13.15 -6.08
CA VAL A 124 -8.00 -12.05 -5.73
C VAL A 124 -8.24 -11.69 -4.28
N VAL A 125 -7.29 -12.04 -3.43
CA VAL A 125 -7.33 -11.75 -1.99
C VAL A 125 -6.70 -10.39 -1.75
N ARG A 126 -7.48 -9.42 -1.28
CA ARG A 126 -7.01 -8.08 -0.92
C ARG A 126 -7.06 -7.93 0.58
N SER A 127 -5.89 -8.00 1.22
CA SER A 127 -5.81 -7.84 2.68
C SER A 127 -5.74 -6.36 3.05
N LEU A 128 -6.79 -5.89 3.73
CA LEU A 128 -6.91 -4.52 4.22
C LEU A 128 -6.13 -4.35 5.53
N GLU A 129 -6.14 -5.37 6.37
CA GLU A 129 -5.41 -5.46 7.63
C GLU A 129 -4.75 -6.84 7.76
N TYR A 130 -3.50 -6.88 8.20
CA TYR A 130 -2.73 -8.11 8.35
C TYR A 130 -1.57 -7.89 9.34
N GLY A 131 -1.57 -8.63 10.44
CA GLY A 131 -0.57 -8.54 11.51
C GLY A 131 -1.19 -8.73 12.89
N ASP A 132 -0.36 -8.98 13.91
CA ASP A 132 -0.80 -9.09 15.33
C ASP A 132 -1.98 -10.04 15.59
N GLY A 133 -2.12 -11.09 14.77
CA GLY A 133 -3.23 -12.05 14.83
C GLY A 133 -4.52 -11.59 14.15
N ALA A 134 -4.60 -10.34 13.72
CA ALA A 134 -5.70 -9.80 12.93
C ALA A 134 -5.47 -10.03 11.42
N TRP A 135 -6.51 -10.46 10.73
CA TRP A 135 -6.51 -10.56 9.27
C TRP A 135 -7.89 -10.26 8.71
N GLU A 136 -8.01 -9.10 8.08
CA GLU A 136 -9.24 -8.63 7.48
C GLU A 136 -9.01 -8.22 6.04
N GLY A 137 -10.03 -8.42 5.21
CA GLY A 137 -9.95 -8.05 3.81
C GLY A 137 -11.16 -8.46 3.00
N GLU A 138 -10.94 -8.56 1.71
CA GLU A 138 -11.95 -8.97 0.75
C GLU A 138 -11.36 -9.96 -0.25
N VAL A 139 -12.19 -10.87 -0.72
CA VAL A 139 -11.87 -11.79 -1.82
C VAL A 139 -12.75 -11.44 -3.00
N ALA A 140 -12.15 -11.06 -4.12
CA ALA A 140 -12.86 -10.96 -5.38
C ALA A 140 -12.81 -12.30 -6.11
N VAL A 141 -13.97 -12.89 -6.36
CA VAL A 141 -14.12 -14.11 -7.16
C VAL A 141 -14.05 -13.72 -8.63
N VAL A 142 -13.01 -14.17 -9.34
CA VAL A 142 -12.73 -13.73 -10.72
C VAL A 142 -13.83 -14.15 -11.69
N ALA A 143 -14.40 -15.35 -11.50
CA ALA A 143 -15.43 -15.90 -12.38
C ALA A 143 -16.75 -15.10 -12.35
N THR A 144 -17.12 -14.55 -11.20
CA THR A 144 -18.41 -13.87 -11.01
C THR A 144 -18.28 -12.37 -10.79
N GLY A 145 -17.07 -11.88 -10.49
CA GLY A 145 -16.82 -10.51 -10.04
C GLY A 145 -17.33 -10.22 -8.63
N ASN A 146 -17.87 -11.21 -7.92
CA ASN A 146 -18.43 -11.00 -6.59
C ASN A 146 -17.31 -10.74 -5.57
N VAL A 147 -17.54 -9.80 -4.66
CA VAL A 147 -16.58 -9.44 -3.61
C VAL A 147 -17.13 -9.90 -2.27
N VAL A 148 -16.41 -10.80 -1.62
CA VAL A 148 -16.78 -11.40 -0.34
C VAL A 148 -15.82 -10.88 0.74
N PRO A 149 -16.30 -10.12 1.74
CA PRO A 149 -15.47 -9.68 2.86
C PRO A 149 -15.15 -10.86 3.79
N PHE A 150 -14.00 -10.78 4.47
CA PHE A 150 -13.63 -11.69 5.55
C PHE A 150 -12.95 -10.92 6.68
N SER A 151 -13.12 -11.42 7.90
CA SER A 151 -12.60 -10.84 9.14
C SER A 151 -11.64 -11.77 9.91
N SER A 152 -11.45 -12.99 9.40
CA SER A 152 -10.54 -13.96 10.01
C SER A 152 -9.93 -14.92 8.99
N ARG A 153 -8.84 -15.59 9.41
CA ARG A 153 -8.20 -16.66 8.63
C ARG A 153 -9.19 -17.79 8.30
N ASP A 154 -10.03 -18.18 9.24
CA ASP A 154 -10.97 -19.29 9.06
C ASP A 154 -12.08 -18.92 8.06
N GLU A 155 -12.55 -17.67 8.07
CA GLU A 155 -13.49 -17.18 7.06
C GLU A 155 -12.86 -17.17 5.67
N LEU A 156 -11.61 -16.68 5.56
CA LEU A 156 -10.89 -16.72 4.29
C LEU A 156 -10.75 -18.16 3.77
N ALA A 157 -10.37 -19.11 4.63
CA ALA A 157 -10.23 -20.51 4.27
C ALA A 157 -11.53 -21.14 3.76
N ARG A 158 -12.70 -20.69 4.22
CA ARG A 158 -14.00 -21.14 3.67
C ARG A 158 -14.30 -20.58 2.28
N ILE A 159 -13.68 -19.47 1.90
CA ILE A 159 -13.90 -18.82 0.59
C ILE A 159 -12.95 -19.38 -0.47
N ILE A 160 -11.68 -19.59 -0.13
CA ILE A 160 -10.62 -19.94 -1.10
C ILE A 160 -10.06 -21.36 -0.94
N GLY A 161 -10.42 -22.07 0.13
CA GLY A 161 -9.98 -23.44 0.43
C GLY A 161 -10.83 -24.52 -0.21
#